data_AF-A0AAU3FZI8-F1
#
_entry.id   AF-A0AAU3FZI8-F1
#
_cell.length_a   1.000
_cell.length_b   1.000
_cell.length_c   1.000
_cell.angle_alpha   90.00
_cell.angle_beta   90.00
_cell.angle_gamma   90.00
#
_symmetry.space_group_name_H-M   'P 1'
#
loop_
_entity.id
_entity.type
_entity.pdbx_description
1 polymer ?
#
loop_
_entity_poly.entity_id
_entity_poly.type
_entity_poly.pdbx_seq_one_letter_code
_entity_poly.pdbx_strand_id
1 'polypeptide(L)' 'MDDLTNARWIKSSRSGDNGGECVEVASLSGKGMAIRDSKRPYGPVLRFTAAEWDAFRTSVKNGEFGGLPA' A
#
# COMPACT_ATOMS: atom_id res chain seq x y z
N MET A 1 -17.33 -4.03 -3.45
CA MET A 1 -16.24 -3.05 -3.29
C MET A 1 -16.27 -2.59 -1.85
N ASP A 2 -15.22 -2.83 -1.06
CA ASP A 2 -15.19 -2.42 0.35
C ASP A 2 -15.33 -0.89 0.50
N ASP A 3 -16.15 -0.46 1.44
CA ASP A 3 -16.19 0.94 1.88
C ASP A 3 -14.93 1.26 2.68
N LEU A 4 -14.16 2.25 2.23
CA LEU A 4 -12.89 2.65 2.87
C LEU A 4 -13.07 3.75 3.91
N THR A 5 -14.29 4.26 4.07
CA THR A 5 -14.61 5.35 5.02
C THR A 5 -14.24 4.95 6.46
N ASN A 6 -14.38 3.66 6.79
CA ASN A 6 -14.06 3.09 8.10
C ASN A 6 -12.77 2.24 8.09
N ALA A 7 -11.96 2.32 7.03
CA ALA A 7 -10.74 1.55 6.94
C ALA A 7 -9.72 2.02 7.99
N ARG A 8 -9.11 1.07 8.70
CA ARG A 8 -8.04 1.35 9.65
C ARG A 8 -6.71 1.47 8.92
N TRP A 9 -6.32 2.70 8.61
CA TRP A 9 -5.04 3.02 7.96
C TRP A 9 -3.88 2.94 8.95
N ILE A 10 -2.81 2.26 8.53
CA ILE A 10 -1.57 2.10 9.27
C ILE A 10 -0.45 2.70 8.43
N LYS A 11 0.23 3.69 9.01
CA LYS A 11 1.43 4.29 8.43
C LYS A 11 2.65 3.45 8.77
N SER A 12 3.56 3.27 7.82
CA SER A 12 4.82 2.56 8.07
C SER A 12 5.66 3.32 9.10
N SER A 13 6.30 2.61 10.03
CA SER A 13 7.25 3.21 10.97
C SER A 13 8.54 3.72 10.30
N ARG A 14 8.77 3.36 9.03
CA ARG A 14 9.88 3.89 8.21
C ARG A 14 9.54 5.24 7.54
N SER A 15 8.31 5.72 7.70
CA SER A 15 7.87 7.03 7.23
C SER A 15 8.17 8.09 8.30
N GLY A 16 9.43 8.55 8.34
CA GLY A 16 9.88 9.60 9.27
C GLY A 16 9.61 11.04 8.76
N ASP A 17 9.80 12.02 9.65
CA ASP A 17 9.49 13.45 9.41
C ASP A 17 10.46 14.15 8.43
N ASN A 18 11.52 13.48 7.98
CA ASN A 18 12.54 14.03 7.07
C ASN A 18 12.09 14.05 5.59
N GLY A 19 10.79 14.18 5.32
CA GLY A 19 10.26 14.35 3.96
C GLY A 19 10.09 13.08 3.12
N GLY A 20 10.21 11.89 3.72
CA GLY A 20 10.08 10.61 3.02
C GLY A 20 8.74 10.41 2.29
N GLU A 21 8.72 9.49 1.32
CA GLU A 21 7.50 9.05 0.64
C GLU A 21 6.66 8.18 1.58
N CYS A 22 5.73 8.83 2.28
CA CYS A 22 4.96 8.21 3.34
C CYS A 22 3.73 7.50 2.77
N VAL A 23 3.71 6.16 2.82
CA VAL A 23 2.57 5.33 2.41
C VAL A 23 1.77 4.85 3.62
N GLU A 24 0.46 4.72 3.44
CA GLU A 24 -0.47 4.10 4.39
C GLU A 24 -1.13 2.88 3.77
N VAL A 25 -1.34 1.84 4.59
CA VAL A 25 -2.02 0.62 4.19
C VAL A 25 -3.21 0.32 5.09
N ALA A 26 -4.25 -0.29 4.54
CA ALA A 26 -5.38 -0.79 5.31
C ALA A 26 -5.78 -2.19 4.84
N SER A 27 -6.10 -3.08 5.79
CA SER A 27 -6.66 -4.38 5.48
C SER A 27 -8.14 -4.25 5.10
N LEU A 28 -8.53 -4.98 4.06
CA LEU A 28 -9.90 -5.06 3.57
C LEU A 28 -10.56 -6.39 3.98
N SER A 29 -11.87 -6.48 3.81
CA SER A 29 -12.54 -7.77 3.94
C SER A 29 -11.98 -8.77 2.92
N GLY A 30 -12.01 -10.06 3.25
CA GLY A 30 -11.46 -11.08 2.35
C GLY A 30 -9.93 -11.08 2.20
N LYS A 31 -9.19 -10.47 3.14
CA LYS A 31 -7.71 -10.41 3.17
C LYS A 31 -7.08 -9.56 2.05
N GLY A 32 -7.87 -8.73 1.37
CA GLY A 32 -7.35 -7.72 0.45
C GLY A 32 -6.63 -6.59 1.18
N MET A 33 -5.93 -5.76 0.43
CA MET A 33 -5.19 -4.60 0.95
C MET A 33 -5.48 -3.35 0.13
N ALA A 34 -5.60 -2.21 0.81
CA ALA A 34 -5.62 -0.89 0.19
C ALA A 34 -4.34 -0.13 0.52
N ILE A 35 -3.84 0.64 -0.43
CA ILE A 35 -2.63 1.47 -0.30
C ILE A 35 -2.95 2.89 -0.77
N ARG A 36 -2.50 3.89 -0.01
CA ARG A 36 -2.59 5.29 -0.40
C ARG A 36 -1.35 6.08 -0.04
N ASP A 37 -1.23 7.24 -0.68
CA ASP A 37 -0.28 8.28 -0.31
C ASP A 37 -0.79 8.99 0.96
N SER A 38 -0.02 8.93 2.05
CA SER A 38 -0.43 9.57 3.31
C SER A 38 -0.41 11.10 3.25
N LYS A 39 0.32 11.69 2.29
CA LYS A 39 0.32 13.14 2.03
C LYS A 39 -0.92 13.58 1.26
N ARG A 40 -1.61 12.63 0.60
CA ARG A 40 -2.86 12.86 -0.15
C ARG A 40 -3.92 11.85 0.28
N PRO A 41 -4.44 11.92 1.52
CA PRO A 41 -5.33 10.90 2.09
C PRO A 41 -6.69 10.78 1.37
N TYR A 42 -7.11 11.83 0.65
CA TYR A 42 -8.30 11.87 -0.19
C TYR A 42 -8.00 11.62 -1.68
N GLY A 43 -6.74 11.32 -2.02
CA GLY A 43 -6.32 10.99 -3.37
C GLY A 43 -6.67 9.55 -3.78
N PRO A 44 -6.17 9.10 -4.94
CA PRO A 44 -6.39 7.74 -5.42
C PRO A 44 -5.91 6.67 -4.43
N VAL A 45 -6.69 5.60 -4.32
CA VAL A 45 -6.37 4.43 -3.49
C VAL A 45 -6.19 3.22 -4.39
N LEU A 46 -5.02 2.57 -4.30
CA LEU A 46 -4.79 1.28 -4.93
C LEU A 46 -5.41 0.19 -4.08
N ARG A 47 -6.12 -0.75 -4.71
CA ARG A 47 -6.79 -1.88 -4.03
C ARG A 47 -6.29 -3.18 -4.63
N PHE A 48 -5.98 -4.13 -3.76
CA PHE A 48 -5.49 -5.45 -4.09
C PHE A 48 -6.43 -6.48 -3.47
N THR A 49 -6.81 -7.49 -4.25
CA THR A 49 -7.33 -8.74 -3.73
C THR A 49 -6.25 -9.47 -2.91
N ALA A 50 -6.64 -10.48 -2.13
CA ALA A 50 -5.68 -11.29 -1.38
C ALA A 50 -4.62 -11.93 -2.31
N ALA A 51 -5.03 -12.46 -3.46
CA ALA A 51 -4.14 -13.09 -4.42
C ALA A 51 -3.15 -12.10 -5.04
N GLU A 52 -3.62 -10.90 -5.43
CA GLU A 52 -2.75 -9.86 -5.98
C GLU A 52 -1.75 -9.34 -4.94
N TRP A 53 -2.18 -9.21 -3.68
CA TRP A 53 -1.29 -8.81 -2.60
C TRP A 53 -0.20 -9.85 -2.32
N ASP A 54 -0.55 -11.14 -2.37
CA ASP A 54 0.42 -12.23 -2.21
C ASP A 54 1.42 -12.28 -3.36
N ALA A 55 0.95 -12.10 -4.60
CA ALA A 55 1.80 -11.99 -5.78
C ALA A 55 2.75 -10.79 -5.66
N PHE A 56 2.23 -9.60 -5.34
CA PHE A 56 3.02 -8.39 -5.14
C PHE A 56 4.13 -8.59 -4.09
N ARG A 57 3.80 -9.15 -2.92
CA ARG A 57 4.80 -9.42 -1.87
C ARG A 57 5.88 -10.40 -2.32
N THR A 58 5.52 -11.37 -3.15
CA THR A 58 6.47 -12.34 -3.71
C THR A 58 7.41 -11.65 -4.68
N SER A 59 6.90 -10.87 -5.63
CA SER A 59 7.70 -10.10 -6.59
C SER A 59 8.63 -9.10 -5.91
N VAL A 60 8.19 -8.40 -4.86
CA VAL A 60 9.04 -7.50 -4.07
C VAL A 60 10.21 -8.25 -3.43
N LYS A 61 9.95 -9.42 -2.82
CA LYS A 61 11.00 -10.25 -2.20
C LYS A 61 12.00 -10.79 -3.22
N ASN A 62 11.52 -11.08 -4.43
CA ASN A 62 12.36 -11.53 -5.53
C ASN A 62 13.17 -10.40 -6.18
N GLY A 63 12.97 -9.14 -5.78
CA GLY A 63 13.68 -7.99 -6.33
C GLY A 63 13.23 -7.59 -7.74
N GLU A 64 12.07 -8.06 -8.18
CA GLU A 64 11.58 -7.88 -9.56
C GLU A 64 11.32 -6.41 -9.93
N PHE A 65 11.16 -5.54 -8.93
CA PHE A 65 10.95 -4.09 -9.10
C PHE A 65 12.23 -3.26 -8.94
N GLY A 66 13.40 -3.90 -8.75
CA GLY A 66 14.68 -3.21 -8.54
C GLY A 66 15.32 -2.65 -9.81
N GLY A 67 14.71 -2.87 -10.98
CA GLY A 67 15.25 -2.46 -12.28
C GLY A 67 14.24 -1.68 -13.10
N LEU A 68 14.11 -0.38 -12.82
CA LEU A 68 13.72 0.58 -13.84
C LEU A 68 15.00 1.27 -14.31
N PRO A 69 15.28 1.36 -15.63
CA PRO A 69 16.35 2.24 -16.09
C PRO A 69 16.04 3.66 -15.61
N ALA A 70 17.04 4.30 -15.02
CA ALA A 70 16.98 5.68 -14.54
C ALA A 70 16.60 6.66 -15.65
#